data_AF-A0A8T7F9U0-F1
#
_entry.id   AF-A0A8T7F9U0-F1
#
_cell.length_a   1.000
_cell.length_b   1.000
_cell.length_c   1.000
_cell.angle_alpha   90.00
_cell.angle_beta   90.00
_cell.angle_gamma   90.00
#
_symmetry.space_group_name_H-M   'P 1'
#
loop_
_entity.id
_entity.type
_entity.pdbx_description
1 polymer ?
#
loop_
_entity_poly.entity_id
_entity_poly.type
_entity_poly.pdbx_seq_one_letter_code
_entity_poly.pdbx_strand_id
1 'polypeptide(L)'
;MQADRKTRRRRRLKLGNAVNATLVLALGFTTMVGLISPADSTVGLTADIFLQLAGVLAAVAVLVGVSNLLFVHLGRLPRVRKGGFYSLVVILSAAAVTAVQVLDRTDAWGGDLEGEKVGPRLFGVIQVTLESALAGLVFFFLVYAAYRLMRHRVTWANLVFLAAVLIVLVGWLPLKDWEGVGDVRDWLMEIPVTAGSRGLLIGIGLGTVTVGMRVLLGRERAYREP
;
A
#
# COMPACT_ATOMS: atom_id res chain seq x y z
N MET A 1 14.51 -0.85 -47.74
CA MET A 1 14.30 0.50 -47.13
C MET A 1 13.30 0.54 -45.95
N GLN A 2 12.26 -0.31 -45.89
CA GLN A 2 11.31 -0.33 -44.76
C GLN A 2 11.83 -1.02 -43.48
N ALA A 3 12.76 -1.98 -43.59
CA ALA A 3 13.35 -2.67 -42.44
C ALA A 3 14.19 -1.74 -41.55
N ASP A 4 14.96 -0.82 -42.15
CA ASP A 4 15.83 0.12 -41.40
C ASP A 4 15.04 1.23 -40.67
N ARG A 5 13.83 1.56 -41.15
CA ARG A 5 12.92 2.49 -40.44
C ARG A 5 12.32 1.86 -39.18
N LYS A 6 11.99 0.56 -39.21
CA LYS A 6 11.45 -0.18 -38.04
C LYS A 6 12.50 -0.37 -36.94
N THR A 7 13.75 -0.66 -37.30
CA THR A 7 14.85 -0.83 -36.34
C THR A 7 15.25 0.50 -35.68
N ARG A 8 15.34 1.59 -36.45
CA ARG A 8 15.60 2.94 -35.91
C ARG A 8 14.49 3.43 -34.97
N ARG A 9 13.22 3.19 -35.29
CA ARG A 9 12.08 3.53 -34.41
C ARG A 9 12.10 2.73 -33.10
N ARG A 10 12.43 1.43 -33.16
CA ARG A 10 12.59 0.58 -31.96
C ARG A 10 13.78 1.01 -31.09
N ARG A 11 14.92 1.42 -31.67
CA ARG A 11 16.08 1.93 -30.91
C ARG A 11 15.78 3.27 -30.23
N ARG A 12 15.12 4.22 -30.91
CA ARG A 12 14.74 5.51 -30.31
C ARG A 12 13.77 5.36 -29.13
N LEU A 13 12.81 4.45 -29.24
CA LEU A 13 11.89 4.12 -28.14
C LEU A 13 12.61 3.48 -26.95
N LYS A 14 13.62 2.62 -27.19
CA LYS A 14 14.44 2.04 -26.11
C LYS A 14 15.32 3.07 -25.41
N LEU A 15 15.87 4.05 -26.14
CA LEU A 15 16.73 5.09 -25.58
C LEU A 15 15.95 6.08 -24.72
N GLY A 16 14.79 6.57 -25.19
CA GLY A 16 13.94 7.48 -24.41
C GLY A 16 13.41 6.84 -23.13
N ASN A 17 13.06 5.56 -23.21
CA ASN A 17 12.67 4.77 -22.05
C ASN A 17 13.80 4.63 -21.02
N ALA A 18 15.05 4.42 -21.47
CA ALA A 18 16.19 4.33 -20.57
C ALA A 18 16.47 5.67 -19.86
N VAL A 19 16.39 6.80 -20.58
CA VAL A 19 16.59 8.14 -19.99
C VAL A 19 15.57 8.43 -18.89
N ASN A 20 14.29 8.15 -19.13
CA ASN A 20 13.24 8.35 -18.13
C ASN A 20 13.48 7.50 -16.87
N ALA A 21 13.87 6.24 -17.05
CA ALA A 21 14.19 5.35 -15.93
C ALA A 21 15.39 5.85 -15.12
N THR A 22 16.47 6.27 -15.79
CA THR A 22 17.64 6.83 -15.12
C THR A 22 17.30 8.10 -14.35
N LEU A 23 16.47 8.98 -14.92
CA LEU A 23 16.01 10.20 -14.26
C LEU A 23 15.23 9.87 -12.97
N VAL A 24 14.26 8.96 -13.05
CA VAL A 24 13.45 8.55 -11.90
C VAL A 24 14.31 7.93 -10.80
N LEU A 25 15.26 7.07 -11.15
CA LEU A 25 16.19 6.47 -10.20
C LEU A 25 17.11 7.50 -9.55
N ALA A 26 17.63 8.45 -10.33
CA ALA A 26 18.47 9.53 -9.81
C ALA A 26 17.69 10.43 -8.83
N LEU A 27 16.47 10.84 -9.17
CA LEU A 27 15.61 11.64 -8.30
C LEU A 27 15.26 10.90 -7.01
N GLY A 28 14.91 9.61 -7.10
CA GLY A 28 14.64 8.77 -5.94
C GLY A 28 15.87 8.62 -5.03
N PHE A 29 17.04 8.40 -5.62
CA PHE A 29 18.30 8.31 -4.87
C PHE A 29 18.64 9.63 -4.18
N THR A 30 18.53 10.78 -4.87
CA THR A 30 18.73 12.11 -4.27
C THR A 30 17.77 12.35 -3.12
N THR A 31 16.51 11.95 -3.24
CA THR A 31 15.52 12.07 -2.14
C THR A 31 15.93 11.24 -0.93
N MET A 32 16.37 9.99 -1.15
CA MET A 32 16.85 9.11 -0.07
C MET A 32 18.08 9.68 0.64
N VAL A 33 19.05 10.22 -0.12
CA VAL A 33 20.25 10.84 0.46
C VAL A 33 19.89 12.13 1.21
N GLY A 34 18.93 12.92 0.71
CA GLY A 34 18.47 14.13 1.39
C GLY A 34 17.77 13.84 2.72
N LEU A 35 16.98 12.77 2.81
CA LEU A 35 16.27 12.35 4.03
C LEU A 35 17.21 12.00 5.21
N ILE A 36 18.43 11.53 4.92
CA ILE A 36 19.43 11.22 5.95
C ILE A 36 20.42 12.39 6.18
N SER A 37 20.32 13.45 5.38
CA SER A 37 21.17 14.63 5.49
C SER A 37 20.53 15.66 6.44
N PRO A 38 21.30 16.61 7.00
CA PRO A 38 20.74 17.72 7.76
C PRO A 38 19.68 18.47 6.94
N ALA A 39 18.57 18.86 7.56
CA ALA A 39 17.43 19.49 6.88
C ALA A 39 17.82 20.77 6.10
N ASP A 40 18.74 21.57 6.66
CA ASP A 40 19.20 22.81 6.05
C ASP A 40 20.22 22.61 4.91
N SER A 41 20.65 21.37 4.66
CA SER A 41 21.55 21.07 3.55
C SER A 41 20.85 21.19 2.20
N THR A 42 21.60 21.51 1.14
CA THR A 42 21.03 21.64 -0.22
C THR A 42 20.34 20.35 -0.68
N VAL A 43 20.86 19.19 -0.27
CA VAL A 43 20.29 17.88 -0.59
C VAL A 43 19.03 17.60 0.25
N GLY A 44 19.01 18.01 1.52
CA GLY A 44 17.84 17.96 2.39
C GLY A 44 16.68 18.79 1.84
N LEU A 45 16.93 20.07 1.51
CA LEU A 45 15.95 20.95 0.90
C LEU A 45 15.41 20.41 -0.44
N THR A 46 16.27 19.79 -1.25
CA THR A 46 15.86 19.16 -2.51
C THR A 46 14.92 17.97 -2.26
N ALA A 47 15.21 17.14 -1.25
CA ALA A 47 14.34 16.03 -0.87
C ALA A 47 12.98 16.53 -0.36
N ASP A 48 12.96 17.59 0.45
CA ASP A 48 11.71 18.18 0.95
C ASP A 48 10.82 18.69 -0.18
N ILE A 49 11.41 19.38 -1.19
CA ILE A 49 10.68 19.81 -2.39
C ILE A 49 10.09 18.61 -3.13
N PHE A 50 10.87 17.54 -3.32
CA PHE A 50 10.39 16.33 -3.99
C PHE A 50 9.30 15.61 -3.21
N LEU A 51 9.39 15.55 -1.88
CA LEU A 51 8.34 14.99 -1.03
C LEU A 51 7.07 15.83 -1.07
N GLN A 52 7.20 17.16 -1.09
CA GLN A 52 6.05 18.05 -1.24
C GLN A 52 5.38 17.87 -2.61
N LEU A 53 6.15 17.77 -3.70
CA LEU A 53 5.62 17.46 -5.03
C LEU A 53 4.95 16.08 -5.06
N ALA A 54 5.54 15.08 -4.43
CA ALA A 54 4.94 13.75 -4.29
C ALA A 54 3.62 13.82 -3.51
N GLY A 55 3.55 14.61 -2.44
CA GLY A 55 2.33 14.87 -1.67
C GLY A 55 1.24 15.54 -2.52
N VAL A 56 1.59 16.54 -3.34
CA VAL A 56 0.66 17.18 -4.27
C VAL A 56 0.15 16.17 -5.31
N LEU A 57 1.03 15.36 -5.90
CA LEU A 57 0.66 14.33 -6.85
C LEU A 57 -0.25 13.26 -6.21
N ALA A 58 0.04 12.86 -4.97
CA ALA A 58 -0.80 11.92 -4.21
C ALA A 58 -2.19 12.51 -3.97
N ALA A 59 -2.30 13.78 -3.58
CA ALA A 59 -3.58 14.46 -3.40
C ALA A 59 -4.38 14.52 -4.70
N VAL A 60 -3.74 14.87 -5.83
CA VAL A 60 -4.38 14.86 -7.15
C VAL A 60 -4.81 13.44 -7.54
N ALA A 61 -3.98 12.44 -7.30
CA ALA A 61 -4.28 11.04 -7.62
C ALA A 61 -5.51 10.54 -6.84
N VAL A 62 -5.62 10.87 -5.55
CA VAL A 62 -6.79 10.56 -4.72
C VAL A 62 -8.03 11.25 -5.30
N LEU A 63 -7.93 12.53 -5.65
CA LEU A 63 -9.05 13.29 -6.23
C LEU A 63 -9.54 12.67 -7.54
N VAL A 64 -8.61 12.32 -8.45
CA VAL A 64 -8.91 11.62 -9.70
C VAL A 64 -9.53 10.24 -9.43
N GLY A 65 -9.01 9.50 -8.45
CA GLY A 65 -9.52 8.19 -8.07
C GLY A 65 -10.97 8.23 -7.56
N VAL A 66 -11.26 9.13 -6.61
CA VAL A 66 -12.61 9.33 -6.08
C VAL A 66 -13.55 9.81 -7.18
N SER A 67 -13.11 10.77 -8.01
CA SER A 67 -13.92 11.29 -9.11
C SER A 67 -14.25 10.18 -10.13
N ASN A 68 -13.27 9.37 -10.50
CA ASN A 68 -13.47 8.25 -11.41
C ASN A 68 -14.48 7.24 -10.85
N LEU A 69 -14.36 6.89 -9.57
CA LEU A 69 -15.30 6.00 -8.90
C LEU A 69 -16.72 6.57 -8.93
N LEU A 70 -16.89 7.86 -8.59
CA LEU A 70 -18.19 8.53 -8.66
C LEU A 70 -18.75 8.55 -10.07
N PHE A 71 -17.96 8.90 -11.10
CA PHE A 71 -18.41 8.92 -12.49
C PHE A 71 -18.89 7.54 -12.97
N VAL A 72 -18.14 6.48 -12.64
CA VAL A 72 -18.52 5.10 -13.00
C VAL A 72 -19.85 4.71 -12.35
N HIS A 73 -20.05 5.05 -11.08
CA HIS A 73 -21.26 4.68 -10.34
C HIS A 73 -22.46 5.58 -10.67
N LEU A 74 -22.25 6.87 -10.94
CA LEU A 74 -23.26 7.80 -11.43
C LEU A 74 -23.77 7.39 -12.81
N GLY A 75 -22.88 6.95 -13.71
CA GLY A 75 -23.26 6.44 -15.03
C GLY A 75 -24.07 5.12 -15.01
N ARG A 76 -24.08 4.40 -13.88
CA ARG A 76 -24.84 3.15 -13.70
C ARG A 76 -26.25 3.34 -13.14
N LEU A 77 -26.54 4.50 -12.55
CA LEU A 77 -27.86 4.83 -11.99
C LEU A 77 -29.01 4.83 -13.02
N PRO A 78 -28.85 5.32 -14.27
CA PRO A 78 -29.95 5.38 -15.24
C PRO A 78 -30.33 4.02 -15.84
N ARG A 79 -29.50 2.98 -15.66
CA ARG A 79 -29.72 1.65 -16.26
C ARG A 79 -30.07 0.66 -15.15
N VAL A 80 -31.36 0.61 -14.80
CA VAL A 80 -31.93 -0.29 -13.77
C VAL A 80 -31.85 -1.76 -14.23
N ARG A 81 -30.64 -2.32 -14.25
CA ARG A 81 -30.38 -3.77 -14.25
C ARG A 81 -29.51 -4.11 -13.05
N LYS A 82 -29.60 -5.38 -12.64
CA LYS A 82 -28.91 -6.00 -11.48
C LYS A 82 -27.57 -5.32 -11.16
N GLY A 83 -27.55 -4.44 -10.16
CA GLY A 83 -26.36 -3.66 -9.78
C GLY A 83 -26.60 -2.23 -9.27
N GLY A 84 -27.76 -1.62 -9.57
CA GLY A 84 -28.06 -0.23 -9.21
C GLY A 84 -28.01 0.07 -7.70
N PHE A 85 -28.49 -0.86 -6.86
CA PHE A 85 -28.45 -0.71 -5.39
C PHE A 85 -27.02 -0.58 -4.87
N TYR A 86 -26.09 -1.41 -5.34
CA TYR A 86 -24.67 -1.32 -4.96
C TYR A 86 -24.06 0.03 -5.38
N SER A 87 -24.44 0.54 -6.56
CA SER A 87 -24.02 1.86 -7.03
C SER A 87 -24.51 2.98 -6.11
N LEU A 88 -25.76 2.89 -5.64
CA LEU A 88 -26.34 3.84 -4.70
C LEU A 88 -25.64 3.81 -3.35
N VAL A 89 -25.38 2.61 -2.81
CA VAL A 89 -24.64 2.43 -1.55
C VAL A 89 -23.25 3.08 -1.64
N VAL A 90 -22.54 2.86 -2.74
CA VAL A 90 -21.21 3.47 -2.94
C VAL A 90 -21.29 5.00 -2.98
N ILE A 91 -22.22 5.57 -3.74
CA ILE A 91 -22.37 7.03 -3.84
C ILE A 91 -22.75 7.64 -2.49
N LEU A 92 -23.70 7.04 -1.77
CA LEU A 92 -24.10 7.50 -0.44
C LEU A 92 -22.95 7.40 0.57
N SER A 93 -22.16 6.32 0.52
CA SER A 93 -21.00 6.15 1.40
C SER A 93 -19.91 7.20 1.10
N ALA A 94 -19.62 7.48 -0.17
CA ALA A 94 -18.67 8.52 -0.57
C ALA A 94 -19.14 9.92 -0.12
N ALA A 95 -20.43 10.21 -0.26
CA ALA A 95 -21.03 11.45 0.21
C ALA A 95 -20.96 11.56 1.74
N ALA A 96 -21.28 10.50 2.47
CA ALA A 96 -21.22 10.46 3.93
C ALA A 96 -19.80 10.68 4.46
N VAL A 97 -18.79 10.01 3.89
CA VAL A 97 -17.38 10.20 4.28
C VAL A 97 -16.92 11.63 3.99
N THR A 98 -17.28 12.18 2.83
CA THR A 98 -16.95 13.57 2.48
C THR A 98 -17.61 14.55 3.43
N ALA A 99 -18.88 14.31 3.78
CA ALA A 99 -19.61 15.11 4.75
C ALA A 99 -18.87 15.10 6.09
N VAL A 100 -18.63 13.91 6.69
CA VAL A 100 -17.89 13.79 7.96
C VAL A 100 -16.56 14.55 7.92
N GLN A 101 -15.82 14.48 6.82
CA GLN A 101 -14.53 15.15 6.71
C GLN A 101 -14.61 16.68 6.61
N VAL A 102 -15.64 17.22 5.93
CA VAL A 102 -15.93 18.67 5.91
C VAL A 102 -16.30 19.15 7.30
N LEU A 103 -17.00 18.31 8.03
CA LEU A 103 -17.67 18.63 9.28
C LEU A 103 -16.70 18.60 10.48
N ASP A 104 -15.75 17.67 10.46
CA ASP A 104 -14.52 17.65 11.28
C ASP A 104 -13.58 18.85 11.00
N ARG A 105 -13.69 19.48 9.83
CA ARG A 105 -12.90 20.68 9.50
C ARG A 105 -13.54 21.95 10.01
N THR A 106 -14.86 21.98 10.15
CA THR A 106 -15.62 23.11 10.68
C THR A 106 -15.79 23.04 12.20
N ASP A 107 -15.23 22.02 12.86
CA ASP A 107 -15.41 21.71 14.29
C ASP A 107 -16.88 21.74 14.74
N ALA A 108 -17.81 21.45 13.81
CA ALA A 108 -19.25 21.50 14.08
C ALA A 108 -19.74 20.22 14.81
N TRP A 109 -18.82 19.27 15.02
CA TRP A 109 -19.00 17.88 15.43
C TRP A 109 -17.70 17.46 16.10
N GLY A 110 -17.78 16.86 17.26
CA GLY A 110 -16.66 16.27 17.97
C GLY A 110 -17.19 15.59 19.22
N GLY A 111 -16.51 14.56 19.70
CA GLY A 111 -16.91 13.93 20.97
C GLY A 111 -16.72 14.86 22.17
N ASP A 112 -17.07 14.37 23.36
CA ASP A 112 -17.00 15.14 24.62
C ASP A 112 -15.57 15.58 25.02
N LEU A 113 -14.55 15.16 24.27
CA LEU A 113 -13.14 15.48 24.49
C LEU A 113 -12.65 16.49 23.45
N GLU A 114 -11.96 17.54 23.91
CA GLU A 114 -11.38 18.60 23.08
C GLU A 114 -10.43 18.01 22.00
N GLY A 115 -10.72 18.28 20.72
CA GLY A 115 -9.91 17.80 19.59
C GLY A 115 -10.29 16.43 19.01
N GLU A 116 -11.36 15.81 19.50
CA GLU A 116 -11.83 14.50 19.05
C GLU A 116 -12.55 14.58 17.68
N LYS A 117 -11.89 14.11 16.62
CA LYS A 117 -12.43 14.09 15.24
C LYS A 117 -12.99 12.73 14.84
N VAL A 118 -14.14 12.73 14.17
CA VAL A 118 -14.88 11.50 13.82
C VAL A 118 -14.27 10.81 12.59
N GLY A 119 -13.81 11.56 11.61
CA GLY A 119 -13.21 11.10 10.36
C GLY A 119 -11.97 10.21 10.57
N PRO A 120 -10.94 10.63 11.33
CA PRO A 120 -9.78 9.78 11.63
C PRO A 120 -10.15 8.47 12.32
N ARG A 121 -11.19 8.48 13.16
CA ARG A 121 -11.68 7.27 13.84
C ARG A 121 -12.38 6.32 12.88
N LEU A 122 -13.28 6.83 12.04
CA LEU A 122 -13.93 6.02 11.00
C LEU A 122 -12.89 5.39 10.07
N PHE A 123 -11.89 6.17 9.65
CA PHE A 123 -10.79 5.67 8.84
C PHE A 123 -10.01 4.58 9.58
N GLY A 124 -9.65 4.81 10.85
CA GLY A 124 -8.95 3.83 11.68
C GLY A 124 -9.72 2.52 11.87
N VAL A 125 -11.03 2.58 12.11
CA VAL A 125 -11.87 1.38 12.24
C VAL A 125 -11.90 0.59 10.94
N ILE A 126 -12.07 1.25 9.79
CA ILE A 126 -12.07 0.59 8.49
C ILE A 126 -10.69 -0.02 8.20
N GLN A 127 -9.62 0.73 8.44
CA GLN A 127 -8.24 0.28 8.24
C GLN A 127 -7.94 -0.96 9.09
N VAL A 128 -8.17 -0.91 10.41
CA VAL A 128 -7.92 -2.03 11.32
C VAL A 128 -8.77 -3.25 10.96
N THR A 129 -10.02 -3.05 10.52
CA THR A 129 -10.89 -4.15 10.07
C THR A 129 -10.33 -4.83 8.82
N LEU A 130 -9.89 -4.06 7.83
CA LEU A 130 -9.27 -4.59 6.61
C LEU A 130 -7.94 -5.29 6.89
N GLU A 131 -7.09 -4.69 7.73
CA GLU A 131 -5.82 -5.27 8.16
C GLU A 131 -6.05 -6.59 8.89
N SER A 132 -7.03 -6.66 9.79
CA SER A 132 -7.39 -7.88 10.53
C SER A 132 -7.92 -8.97 9.59
N ALA A 133 -8.76 -8.61 8.61
CA ALA A 133 -9.27 -9.57 7.62
C ALA A 133 -8.14 -10.16 6.76
N LEU A 134 -7.22 -9.32 6.29
CA LEU A 134 -6.05 -9.76 5.52
C LEU A 134 -5.10 -10.60 6.39
N ALA A 135 -4.85 -10.18 7.63
CA ALA A 135 -4.04 -10.94 8.58
C ALA A 135 -4.65 -12.33 8.85
N GLY A 136 -5.97 -12.42 9.01
CA GLY A 136 -6.68 -13.69 9.16
C GLY A 136 -6.53 -14.60 7.94
N LEU A 137 -6.57 -14.05 6.73
CA LEU A 137 -6.34 -14.80 5.50
C LEU A 137 -4.89 -15.32 5.42
N VAL A 138 -3.91 -14.47 5.74
CA VAL A 138 -2.50 -14.86 5.82
C VAL A 138 -2.28 -15.96 6.84
N PHE A 139 -2.89 -15.83 8.02
CA PHE A 139 -2.85 -16.86 9.07
C PHE A 139 -3.37 -18.21 8.57
N PHE A 140 -4.55 -18.23 7.93
CA PHE A 140 -5.12 -19.46 7.38
C PHE A 140 -4.19 -20.09 6.32
N PHE A 141 -3.64 -19.28 5.40
CA PHE A 141 -2.70 -19.76 4.40
C PHE A 141 -1.41 -20.30 5.00
N LEU A 142 -0.89 -19.65 6.05
CA LEU A 142 0.32 -20.06 6.75
C LEU A 142 0.14 -21.43 7.43
N VAL A 143 -0.98 -21.63 8.13
CA VAL A 143 -1.33 -22.91 8.77
C VAL A 143 -1.57 -24.00 7.72
N TYR A 144 -2.32 -23.69 6.66
CA TYR A 144 -2.55 -24.63 5.56
C TYR A 144 -1.24 -25.02 4.84
N ALA A 145 -0.35 -24.06 4.60
CA ALA A 145 0.96 -24.31 4.03
C ALA A 145 1.81 -25.20 4.95
N ALA A 146 1.82 -24.93 6.26
CA ALA A 146 2.54 -25.76 7.24
C ALA A 146 2.03 -27.20 7.24
N TYR A 147 0.70 -27.38 7.30
CA TYR A 147 0.08 -28.70 7.20
C TYR A 147 0.43 -29.42 5.88
N ARG A 148 0.32 -28.72 4.74
CA ARG A 148 0.61 -29.28 3.42
C ARG A 148 2.08 -29.71 3.30
N LEU A 149 3.01 -28.90 3.80
CA LEU A 149 4.45 -29.19 3.79
C LEU A 149 4.77 -30.42 4.65
N MET A 150 4.20 -30.49 5.86
CA MET A 150 4.39 -31.62 6.77
C MET A 150 3.75 -32.92 6.25
N ARG A 151 2.61 -32.85 5.55
CA ARG A 151 1.96 -34.02 4.96
C ARG A 151 2.75 -34.66 3.82
N HIS A 152 3.53 -33.88 3.05
CA HIS A 152 4.26 -34.42 1.90
C HIS A 152 5.54 -35.15 2.33
N ARG A 153 6.40 -34.49 3.11
CA ARG A 153 7.63 -35.03 3.71
C ARG A 153 7.99 -34.19 4.93
N VAL A 154 8.38 -34.82 6.04
CA VAL A 154 8.98 -34.09 7.16
C VAL A 154 10.46 -33.86 6.86
N THR A 155 10.81 -32.64 6.48
CA THR A 155 12.19 -32.20 6.27
C THR A 155 12.59 -31.22 7.37
N TRP A 156 13.90 -31.05 7.58
CA TRP A 156 14.40 -30.06 8.55
C TRP A 156 13.88 -28.64 8.26
N ALA A 157 13.80 -28.28 6.97
CA ALA A 157 13.23 -27.00 6.54
C ALA A 157 11.75 -26.85 6.90
N ASN A 158 10.94 -27.90 6.74
CA ASN A 158 9.52 -27.88 7.08
C ASN A 158 9.30 -27.80 8.61
N LEU A 159 10.18 -28.43 9.40
CA LEU A 159 10.16 -28.32 10.86
C LEU A 159 10.49 -26.90 11.32
N VAL A 160 11.51 -26.27 10.75
CA VAL A 160 11.86 -24.87 11.06
C VAL A 160 10.72 -23.94 10.64
N PHE A 161 10.12 -24.16 9.47
CA PHE A 161 8.95 -23.39 9.04
C PHE A 161 7.79 -23.53 10.03
N LEU A 162 7.42 -24.75 10.41
CA LEU A 162 6.37 -24.99 11.39
C LEU A 162 6.67 -24.33 12.74
N ALA A 163 7.91 -24.42 13.22
CA ALA A 163 8.34 -23.75 14.45
C ALA A 163 8.17 -22.23 14.34
N ALA A 164 8.58 -21.61 13.23
CA ALA A 164 8.38 -20.18 13.00
C ALA A 164 6.90 -19.79 12.98
N VAL A 165 6.04 -20.58 12.33
CA VAL A 165 4.58 -20.38 12.32
C VAL A 165 4.01 -20.41 13.73
N LEU A 166 4.39 -21.41 14.54
CA LEU A 166 3.93 -21.55 15.92
C LEU A 166 4.40 -20.40 16.79
N ILE A 167 5.67 -20.01 16.68
CA ILE A 167 6.27 -18.90 17.43
C ILE A 167 5.51 -17.60 17.12
N VAL A 168 5.26 -17.30 15.84
CA VAL A 168 4.49 -16.11 15.45
C VAL A 168 3.09 -16.18 16.07
N LEU A 169 2.39 -17.32 15.95
CA LEU A 169 1.03 -17.48 16.48
C LEU A 169 0.96 -17.30 18.00
N VAL A 170 1.91 -17.85 18.74
CA VAL A 170 2.02 -17.69 20.19
C VAL A 170 2.31 -16.23 20.55
N GLY A 171 3.12 -15.53 19.76
CA GLY A 171 3.40 -14.11 19.97
C GLY A 171 2.16 -13.20 19.96
N TRP A 172 1.09 -13.59 19.28
CA TRP A 172 -0.17 -12.85 19.25
C TRP A 172 -1.06 -13.07 20.48
N LEU A 173 -0.79 -14.07 21.33
CA LEU A 173 -1.54 -14.24 22.57
C LEU A 173 -1.14 -13.16 23.61
N PRO A 174 -2.08 -12.71 24.46
CA PRO A 174 -1.81 -11.78 25.55
C PRO A 174 -1.15 -12.48 26.75
N LEU A 175 0.02 -13.10 26.55
CA LEU A 175 0.77 -13.86 27.58
C LEU A 175 1.75 -12.97 28.37
N LYS A 176 1.51 -11.65 28.40
CA LYS A 176 2.44 -10.69 28.99
C LYS A 176 2.67 -10.92 30.49
N ASP A 177 1.68 -11.47 31.17
CA ASP A 177 1.69 -11.64 32.63
C ASP A 177 2.40 -12.92 33.09
N TRP A 178 2.91 -13.75 32.17
CA TRP A 178 3.68 -14.95 32.52
C TRP A 178 5.17 -14.63 32.53
N GLU A 179 5.79 -14.75 33.72
CA GLU A 179 7.23 -14.56 33.92
C GLU A 179 8.05 -15.41 32.94
N GLY A 180 9.02 -14.79 32.26
CA GLY A 180 9.88 -15.41 31.25
C GLY A 180 9.28 -15.55 29.84
N VAL A 181 7.95 -15.63 29.70
CA VAL A 181 7.29 -15.68 28.38
C VAL A 181 7.16 -14.27 27.78
N GLY A 182 6.94 -13.26 28.62
CA GLY A 182 6.89 -11.85 28.20
C GLY A 182 8.17 -11.39 27.50
N ASP A 183 9.34 -11.64 28.08
CA ASP A 183 10.63 -11.20 27.52
C ASP A 183 10.92 -11.84 26.15
N VAL A 184 10.63 -13.13 26.00
CA VAL A 184 10.79 -13.85 24.73
C VAL A 184 9.83 -13.31 23.67
N ARG A 185 8.59 -13.01 24.06
CA ARG A 185 7.59 -12.40 23.18
C ARG A 185 8.03 -11.01 22.72
N ASP A 186 8.51 -10.18 23.64
CA ASP A 186 8.92 -8.81 23.32
C ASP A 186 10.15 -8.82 22.41
N TRP A 187 11.14 -9.68 22.68
CA TRP A 187 12.27 -9.92 21.78
C TRP A 187 11.82 -10.36 20.38
N LEU A 188 10.86 -11.29 20.30
CA LEU A 188 10.29 -11.78 19.03
C LEU A 188 9.62 -10.66 18.22
N MET A 189 8.85 -9.80 18.90
CA MET A 189 8.12 -8.70 18.27
C MET A 189 9.09 -7.58 17.83
N GLU A 190 10.07 -7.26 18.66
CA GLU A 190 10.99 -6.15 18.42
C GLU A 190 12.04 -6.46 17.35
N ILE A 191 12.56 -7.69 17.29
CA ILE A 191 13.67 -8.02 16.39
C ILE A 191 13.17 -8.76 15.13
N PRO A 192 12.76 -10.06 15.16
CA PRO A 192 12.33 -10.77 13.96
C PRO A 192 11.11 -10.16 13.26
N VAL A 193 10.05 -9.85 14.00
CA VAL A 193 8.79 -9.37 13.40
C VAL A 193 8.98 -7.98 12.79
N THR A 194 9.68 -7.09 13.48
CA THR A 194 9.99 -5.75 12.94
C THR A 194 10.97 -5.82 11.76
N ALA A 195 11.95 -6.72 11.76
CA ALA A 195 12.80 -6.95 10.60
C ALA A 195 11.99 -7.46 9.40
N GLY A 196 11.07 -8.39 9.64
CA GLY A 196 10.16 -8.93 8.62
C GLY A 196 9.22 -7.86 8.05
N SER A 197 8.61 -7.03 8.89
CA SER A 197 7.71 -5.95 8.45
C SER A 197 8.45 -4.89 7.63
N ARG A 198 9.68 -4.53 8.02
CA ARG A 198 10.55 -3.65 7.23
C ARG A 198 10.90 -4.27 5.87
N GLY A 199 11.26 -5.55 5.84
CA GLY A 199 11.51 -6.28 4.60
C GLY A 199 10.30 -6.31 3.67
N LEU A 200 9.11 -6.53 4.21
CA LEU A 200 7.84 -6.47 3.48
C LEU A 200 7.59 -5.08 2.91
N LEU A 201 7.77 -4.02 3.69
CA LEU A 201 7.59 -2.63 3.23
C LEU A 201 8.55 -2.28 2.10
N ILE A 202 9.82 -2.70 2.19
CA ILE A 202 10.80 -2.54 1.11
C ILE A 202 10.35 -3.29 -0.14
N GLY A 203 9.88 -4.53 0.01
CA GLY A 203 9.37 -5.34 -1.10
C GLY A 203 8.16 -4.71 -1.80
N ILE A 204 7.21 -4.19 -1.02
CA ILE A 204 6.05 -3.44 -1.54
C ILE A 204 6.53 -2.19 -2.28
N GLY A 205 7.45 -1.41 -1.70
CA GLY A 205 8.02 -0.22 -2.33
C GLY A 205 8.72 -0.53 -3.66
N LEU A 206 9.55 -1.57 -3.72
CA LEU A 206 10.19 -2.00 -4.97
C LEU A 206 9.17 -2.51 -6.00
N GLY A 207 8.12 -3.20 -5.54
CA GLY A 207 7.01 -3.65 -6.38
C GLY A 207 6.27 -2.49 -7.04
N THR A 208 5.91 -1.45 -6.27
CA THR A 208 5.21 -0.27 -6.78
C THR A 208 6.08 0.54 -7.74
N VAL A 209 7.37 0.72 -7.44
CA VAL A 209 8.33 1.36 -8.35
C VAL A 209 8.43 0.58 -9.66
N THR A 210 8.48 -0.75 -9.60
CA THR A 210 8.55 -1.61 -10.79
C THR A 210 7.31 -1.48 -11.66
N VAL A 211 6.12 -1.43 -11.05
CA VAL A 211 4.85 -1.20 -11.78
C VAL A 211 4.83 0.20 -12.38
N GLY A 212 5.18 1.25 -11.62
CA GLY A 212 5.25 2.62 -12.11
C GLY A 212 6.20 2.76 -13.30
N MET A 213 7.39 2.14 -13.22
CA MET A 213 8.33 2.08 -14.34
C MET A 213 7.74 1.36 -15.55
N ARG A 214 7.06 0.22 -15.39
CA ARG A 214 6.41 -0.48 -16.51
C ARG A 214 5.36 0.40 -17.22
N VAL A 215 4.59 1.16 -16.45
CA VAL A 215 3.61 2.13 -16.97
C VAL A 215 4.31 3.27 -17.72
N LEU A 216 5.33 3.92 -17.12
CA LEU A 216 6.07 5.03 -17.73
C LEU A 216 6.78 4.64 -19.03
N LEU A 217 7.27 3.40 -19.12
CA LEU A 217 7.92 2.88 -20.32
C LEU A 217 6.92 2.42 -21.40
N GLY A 218 5.61 2.56 -21.14
CA GLY A 218 4.54 2.16 -22.05
C GLY A 218 4.45 0.64 -22.27
N ARG A 219 5.02 -0.15 -21.36
CA ARG A 219 4.95 -1.63 -21.40
C ARG A 219 3.64 -2.17 -20.85
N GLU A 220 3.07 -1.46 -19.89
CA GLU A 220 1.77 -1.77 -19.31
C GLU A 220 0.77 -0.75 -19.85
N ARG A 221 -0.24 -1.22 -20.59
CA ARG A 221 -1.32 -0.38 -21.10
C ARG A 221 -2.52 -0.57 -20.19
N ALA A 222 -3.07 0.52 -19.65
CA ALA A 222 -4.36 0.48 -18.99
C ALA A 222 -5.37 -0.12 -19.99
N TYR A 223 -6.07 -1.16 -19.55
CA TYR A 223 -6.99 -1.96 -20.35
C TYR A 223 -7.97 -1.03 -21.09
N ARG A 224 -7.77 -0.85 -22.39
CA ARG A 224 -8.81 -0.31 -23.28
C ARG A 224 -9.63 -1.52 -23.68
N GLU A 225 -10.82 -1.66 -23.09
CA GLU A 225 -11.84 -2.49 -23.72
C GLU A 225 -12.09 -1.96 -25.15
N PRO A 226 -12.31 -2.86 -26.12
CA PRO A 226 -12.48 -2.51 -27.54
C PRO A 226 -13.71 -1.65 -27.81
#